data_AF-A0A1E5AD68-F1
#
_entry.id   AF-A0A1E5AD68-F1
#
_cell.length_a   1.000
_cell.length_b   1.000
_cell.length_c   1.000
_cell.angle_alpha   90.00
_cell.angle_beta   90.00
_cell.angle_gamma   90.00
#
_symmetry.space_group_name_H-M   'P 1'
#
loop_
_entity.id
_entity.type
_entity.pdbx_description
1 polymer ?
#
loop_
_entity_poly.entity_id
_entity_poly.type
_entity_poly.pdbx_seq_one_letter_code
_entity_poly.pdbx_strand_id
1 'polypeptide(L)'
;MGRACKLEAAVAGSEILLSKGRYRARLAVGAADVSAAQTLRTLCFRTGGVDRDPFDNLCSHVLVEETASNTLVCCFRLLLIHSGAALAQSYSAQFYDLSPLQAFEGRMAELGRFCSHPDWQEPDILRIAWGAMTGFVDGQGVRMLFGCSSFAGTAAAPYQDAFELLRQRHLAPGQWRPKVKAPEVVRFAEAPARSVEAKSAMQMIPPLLRTYLGMGGWVSDHAVVDRQMNTLHVFTGLEIGAIPESRKRLLRAVAGTA
;
A
#
# COMPACT_ATOMS: atom_id res chain seq x y z
N MET A 1 4.51 -28.01 17.25
CA MET A 1 5.65 -27.20 17.72
C MET A 1 5.64 -25.88 16.95
N GLY A 2 4.68 -25.00 17.27
CA GLY A 2 4.44 -23.74 16.55
C GLY A 2 4.70 -22.57 17.49
N ARG A 3 5.88 -21.96 17.38
CA ARG A 3 6.14 -20.66 17.99
C ARG A 3 5.63 -19.61 17.03
N ALA A 4 4.42 -19.14 17.32
CA ALA A 4 3.92 -17.87 16.81
C ALA A 4 4.97 -16.80 17.14
N CYS A 5 5.52 -16.17 16.09
CA CYS A 5 6.34 -14.97 16.18
C CYS A 5 5.43 -13.80 16.61
N LYS A 6 5.01 -13.83 17.88
CA LYS A 6 4.78 -12.60 18.62
C LYS A 6 6.13 -11.90 18.66
N LEU A 7 6.13 -10.60 18.40
CA LEU A 7 7.25 -9.70 18.63
C LEU A 7 8.18 -10.26 19.71
N GLU A 8 9.45 -10.49 19.38
CA GLU A 8 10.48 -10.46 20.42
C GLU A 8 10.41 -9.06 21.04
N ALA A 9 9.68 -9.02 22.16
CA ALA A 9 9.53 -7.96 23.15
C ALA A 9 9.93 -6.55 22.69
N ALA A 10 8.99 -5.82 22.08
CA ALA A 10 8.97 -4.37 22.17
C ALA A 10 8.03 -3.95 23.31
N VAL A 11 8.57 -3.11 24.17
CA VAL A 11 8.06 -2.60 25.45
C VAL A 11 6.61 -2.09 25.39
N ALA A 12 5.87 -2.28 26.48
CA ALA A 12 4.59 -1.63 26.73
C ALA A 12 4.73 -0.10 26.64
N GLY A 13 4.33 0.46 25.50
CA GLY A 13 4.34 1.89 25.21
C GLY A 13 3.91 2.10 23.77
N SER A 14 3.22 3.21 23.49
CA SER A 14 2.96 3.66 22.12
C SER A 14 4.31 3.86 21.41
N GLU A 15 4.75 2.90 20.60
CA GLU A 15 6.00 3.00 19.85
C GLU A 15 5.84 4.07 18.77
N ILE A 16 6.34 5.26 19.07
CA ILE A 16 6.43 6.36 18.12
C ILE A 16 7.45 5.97 17.07
N LEU A 17 6.99 5.85 15.82
CA LEU A 17 7.85 5.53 14.69
C LEU A 17 8.58 6.78 14.20
N LEU A 18 7.86 7.92 14.19
CA LEU A 18 8.38 9.17 13.67
C LEU A 18 7.55 10.36 14.19
N SER A 19 8.21 11.44 14.59
CA SER A 19 7.57 12.73 14.87
C SER A 19 8.24 13.80 14.03
N LYS A 20 7.48 14.57 13.26
CA LYS A 20 8.02 15.65 12.42
C LYS A 20 6.98 16.73 12.18
N GLY A 21 7.35 17.98 12.48
CA GLY A 21 6.42 19.11 12.38
C GLY A 21 5.22 18.92 13.31
N ARG A 22 4.01 19.09 12.76
CA ARG A 22 2.74 18.96 13.51
C ARG A 22 2.24 17.53 13.64
N TYR A 23 2.89 16.55 13.00
CA TYR A 23 2.41 15.19 12.94
C TYR A 23 3.31 14.20 13.65
N ARG A 24 2.70 13.12 14.12
CA ARG A 24 3.36 11.95 14.68
C ARG A 24 2.79 10.68 14.06
N ALA A 25 3.67 9.77 13.65
CA ALA A 25 3.34 8.41 13.26
C ALA A 25 3.73 7.44 14.37
N ARG A 26 2.82 6.52 14.72
CA ARG A 26 3.02 5.50 15.76
C ARG A 26 2.36 4.18 15.39
N LEU A 27 2.77 3.10 16.04
CA LEU A 27 2.05 1.84 15.99
C LEU A 27 0.80 1.89 16.88
N ALA A 28 -0.26 1.23 16.43
CA ALA A 28 -1.45 0.96 17.22
C ALA A 28 -1.12 0.00 18.38
N VAL A 29 -1.62 0.31 19.57
CA VAL A 29 -1.47 -0.50 20.79
C VAL A 29 -2.86 -0.90 21.27
N GLY A 30 -3.27 -2.10 20.90
CA GLY A 30 -4.52 -2.72 21.36
C GLY A 30 -5.77 -2.31 20.57
N ALA A 31 -6.92 -2.75 21.09
CA ALA A 31 -8.19 -2.72 20.35
C ALA A 31 -8.75 -1.31 20.11
N ALA A 32 -8.50 -0.36 21.02
CA ALA A 32 -9.00 1.00 20.89
C ALA A 32 -8.39 1.72 19.68
N ASP A 33 -7.07 1.58 19.49
CA ASP A 33 -6.36 2.15 18.35
C ASP A 33 -6.80 1.52 17.02
N VAL A 34 -6.96 0.19 17.00
CA VAL A 34 -7.47 -0.51 15.81
C VAL A 34 -8.90 -0.05 15.49
N SER A 35 -9.75 0.14 16.51
CA SER A 35 -11.09 0.69 16.32
C SER A 35 -11.07 2.12 15.78
N ALA A 36 -10.14 2.98 16.23
CA ALA A 36 -9.98 4.32 15.68
C ALA A 36 -9.59 4.29 14.19
N ALA A 37 -8.66 3.40 13.81
CA ALA A 37 -8.31 3.17 12.41
C ALA A 37 -9.50 2.66 11.58
N GLN A 38 -10.30 1.73 12.11
CA GLN A 38 -11.52 1.23 11.44
C GLN A 38 -12.53 2.36 11.21
N THR A 39 -12.73 3.24 12.20
CA THR A 39 -13.59 4.43 12.05
C THR A 39 -13.09 5.35 10.95
N LEU A 40 -11.78 5.69 10.93
CA LEU A 40 -11.22 6.53 9.88
C LEU A 40 -11.34 5.87 8.49
N ARG A 41 -11.06 4.57 8.38
CA ARG A 41 -11.22 3.82 7.12
C ARG A 41 -12.66 3.83 6.62
N THR A 42 -13.62 3.65 7.52
CA THR A 42 -15.06 3.73 7.21
C THR A 42 -15.41 5.07 6.58
N LEU A 43 -14.93 6.17 7.18
CA LEU A 43 -15.12 7.52 6.66
C LEU A 43 -14.47 7.69 5.27
N CYS A 44 -13.19 7.32 5.13
CA CYS A 44 -12.42 7.52 3.91
C CYS A 44 -12.91 6.67 2.74
N PHE A 45 -13.25 5.40 2.99
CA PHE A 45 -13.69 4.44 1.97
C PHE A 45 -15.20 4.45 1.75
N ARG A 46 -15.96 5.18 2.58
CA ARG A 46 -17.42 5.32 2.50
C ARG A 46 -18.13 3.96 2.49
N THR A 47 -17.65 3.05 3.31
CA THR A 47 -18.24 1.72 3.44
C THR A 47 -19.62 1.82 4.11
N GLY A 48 -20.55 0.94 3.75
CA GLY A 48 -21.91 0.92 4.33
C GLY A 48 -21.97 0.51 5.81
N GLY A 49 -20.84 0.09 6.37
CA GLY A 49 -20.64 -0.24 7.78
C GLY A 49 -19.15 -0.11 8.13
N VAL A 50 -18.77 -0.46 9.36
CA VAL A 50 -17.39 -0.34 9.84
C VAL A 50 -16.43 -1.14 8.93
N ASP A 51 -15.40 -0.48 8.38
CA ASP A 51 -14.34 -1.12 7.60
C ASP A 51 -13.47 -2.00 8.52
N ARG A 52 -13.84 -3.27 8.60
CA ARG A 52 -13.17 -4.31 9.40
C ARG A 52 -13.08 -5.60 8.63
N ASP A 53 -11.93 -6.28 8.71
CA ASP A 53 -11.74 -7.60 8.13
C ASP A 53 -10.81 -8.49 8.97
N PRO A 54 -10.66 -9.79 8.66
CA PRO A 54 -9.81 -10.69 9.44
C PRO A 54 -8.31 -10.32 9.46
N PHE A 55 -7.82 -9.56 8.48
CA PHE A 55 -6.42 -9.14 8.41
C PHE A 55 -6.08 -8.07 9.46
N ASP A 56 -7.07 -7.38 10.02
CA ASP A 56 -6.84 -6.42 11.11
C ASP A 56 -6.10 -7.05 12.30
N ASN A 57 -6.29 -8.35 12.54
CA ASN A 57 -5.62 -9.08 13.63
C ASN A 57 -4.19 -9.53 13.28
N LEU A 58 -3.83 -9.53 11.99
CA LEU A 58 -2.54 -10.00 11.48
C LEU A 58 -1.58 -8.86 11.18
N CYS A 59 -2.11 -7.67 10.90
CA CYS A 59 -1.33 -6.52 10.50
C CYS A 59 -0.90 -5.65 11.69
N SER A 60 0.27 -5.04 11.56
CA SER A 60 0.62 -3.84 12.31
C SER A 60 -0.14 -2.65 11.73
N HIS A 61 -0.80 -1.86 12.57
CA HIS A 61 -1.49 -0.64 12.12
C HIS A 61 -0.62 0.57 12.47
N VAL A 62 -0.41 1.44 11.48
CA VAL A 62 0.29 2.71 11.66
C VAL A 62 -0.76 3.81 11.68
N LEU A 63 -0.68 4.63 12.73
CA LEU A 63 -1.56 5.76 12.97
C LEU A 63 -0.74 7.04 12.82
N VAL A 64 -1.24 7.98 12.01
CA VAL A 64 -0.67 9.32 11.86
C VAL A 64 -1.63 10.33 12.47
N GLU A 65 -1.17 11.02 13.49
CA GLU A 65 -1.95 11.93 14.31
C GLU A 65 -1.41 13.36 14.21
N GLU A 66 -2.30 14.35 14.24
CA GLU A 66 -1.90 15.73 14.53
C GLU A 66 -1.59 15.85 16.04
N THR A 67 -0.37 16.25 16.38
CA THR A 67 0.13 16.26 17.77
C THR A 67 -0.65 17.20 18.68
N ALA A 68 -1.13 18.33 18.17
CA ALA A 68 -1.82 19.35 18.97
C ALA A 68 -3.22 18.89 19.43
N SER A 69 -3.94 18.18 18.56
CA SER A 69 -5.33 17.75 18.79
C SER A 69 -5.46 16.26 19.12
N ASN A 70 -4.41 15.46 18.89
CA ASN A 70 -4.44 14.00 18.82
C ASN A 70 -5.44 13.45 17.79
N THR A 71 -5.84 14.27 16.81
CA THR A 71 -6.74 13.83 15.73
C THR A 71 -6.01 12.82 14.84
N LEU A 72 -6.61 11.65 14.62
CA LEU A 72 -6.13 10.67 13.65
C LEU A 72 -6.42 11.16 12.23
N VAL A 73 -5.38 11.53 11.50
CA VAL A 73 -5.48 12.16 10.17
C VAL A 73 -5.09 11.22 9.02
N CYS A 74 -4.39 10.12 9.30
CA CYS A 74 -4.08 9.09 8.32
C CYS A 74 -3.83 7.76 9.03
N CYS A 75 -4.17 6.66 8.38
CA CYS A 75 -3.78 5.33 8.83
C CYS A 75 -3.50 4.39 7.66
N PHE A 76 -2.74 3.35 7.95
CA PHE A 76 -2.52 2.22 7.05
C PHE A 76 -2.14 1.00 7.87
N ARG A 77 -2.16 -0.18 7.23
CA ARG A 77 -1.72 -1.42 7.86
C ARG A 77 -0.64 -2.11 7.04
N LEU A 78 0.25 -2.81 7.74
CA LEU A 78 1.36 -3.57 7.18
C LEU A 78 1.25 -5.03 7.61
N LEU A 79 1.24 -5.95 6.65
CA LEU A 79 1.40 -7.38 6.91
C LEU A 79 2.81 -7.81 6.49
N LEU A 80 3.61 -8.27 7.45
CA LEU A 80 4.94 -8.79 7.17
C LEU A 80 4.84 -10.22 6.64
N ILE A 81 5.45 -10.46 5.48
CA ILE A 81 5.50 -11.77 4.82
C ILE A 81 6.95 -12.25 4.84
N HIS A 82 7.23 -13.26 5.67
CA HIS A 82 8.62 -13.72 5.90
C HIS A 82 9.25 -14.44 4.70
N SER A 83 8.43 -15.00 3.80
CA SER A 83 8.89 -15.66 2.57
C SER A 83 7.75 -15.77 1.55
N GLY A 84 8.09 -16.07 0.29
CA GLY A 84 7.12 -16.33 -0.78
C GLY A 84 6.05 -17.37 -0.44
N ALA A 85 6.39 -18.39 0.37
CA ALA A 85 5.43 -19.42 0.79
C ALA A 85 4.26 -18.87 1.64
N ALA A 86 4.45 -17.73 2.31
CA ALA A 86 3.42 -17.09 3.12
C ALA A 86 2.54 -16.11 2.33
N LEU A 87 2.83 -15.84 1.04
CA LEU A 87 2.07 -14.88 0.22
C LEU A 87 0.59 -15.23 0.11
N ALA A 88 0.22 -16.51 0.15
CA ALA A 88 -1.18 -16.93 0.08
C ALA A 88 -2.04 -16.41 1.25
N GLN A 89 -1.41 -15.93 2.32
CA GLN A 89 -2.07 -15.36 3.50
C GLN A 89 -2.30 -13.85 3.39
N SER A 90 -1.93 -13.21 2.27
CA SER A 90 -2.08 -11.77 2.07
C SER A 90 -3.48 -11.38 1.56
N TYR A 91 -3.84 -10.12 1.74
CA TYR A 91 -5.10 -9.59 1.20
C TYR A 91 -5.12 -9.67 -0.33
N SER A 92 -4.04 -9.27 -1.00
CA SER A 92 -3.87 -9.31 -2.44
C SER A 92 -4.03 -10.72 -3.02
N ALA A 93 -3.62 -11.77 -2.29
CA ALA A 93 -3.77 -13.15 -2.73
C ALA A 93 -5.23 -13.61 -2.86
N GLN A 94 -6.21 -12.86 -2.32
CA GLN A 94 -7.62 -13.13 -2.58
C GLN A 94 -8.01 -12.86 -4.04
N PHE A 95 -7.36 -11.87 -4.67
CA PHE A 95 -7.74 -11.36 -5.99
C PHE A 95 -6.74 -11.69 -7.10
N TYR A 96 -5.47 -11.91 -6.74
CA TYR A 96 -4.39 -12.21 -7.67
C TYR A 96 -3.80 -13.58 -7.39
N ASP A 97 -3.44 -14.31 -8.45
CA ASP A 97 -2.57 -15.47 -8.32
C ASP A 97 -1.13 -14.98 -8.23
N LEU A 98 -0.59 -15.06 -7.02
CA LEU A 98 0.75 -14.64 -6.65
C LEU A 98 1.79 -15.76 -6.77
N SER A 99 1.46 -16.88 -7.41
CA SER A 99 2.42 -17.99 -7.62
C SER A 99 3.78 -17.54 -8.19
N PRO A 100 3.88 -16.55 -9.11
CA PRO A 100 5.19 -16.11 -9.62
C PRO A 100 6.05 -15.43 -8.55
N LEU A 101 5.43 -14.71 -7.60
CA LEU A 101 6.15 -14.01 -6.52
C LEU A 101 6.64 -14.97 -5.43
N GLN A 102 6.20 -16.23 -5.40
CA GLN A 102 6.65 -17.20 -4.38
C GLN A 102 8.16 -17.47 -4.46
N ALA A 103 8.77 -17.25 -5.62
CA ALA A 103 10.20 -17.39 -5.83
C ALA A 103 11.02 -16.14 -5.38
N PHE A 104 10.37 -15.06 -4.93
CA PHE A 104 11.09 -13.87 -4.49
C PHE A 104 11.84 -14.13 -3.18
N GLU A 105 13.15 -13.83 -3.19
CA GLU A 105 14.01 -14.04 -2.03
C GLU A 105 14.04 -12.84 -1.09
N GLY A 106 13.55 -13.07 0.13
CA GLY A 106 13.60 -12.12 1.23
C GLY A 106 12.22 -11.78 1.79
N ARG A 107 12.22 -10.90 2.79
CA ARG A 107 10.99 -10.46 3.44
C ARG A 107 10.22 -9.51 2.52
N MET A 108 8.91 -9.67 2.48
CA MET A 108 8.00 -8.77 1.80
C MET A 108 7.09 -8.11 2.82
N ALA A 109 6.49 -6.98 2.48
CA ALA A 109 5.41 -6.40 3.27
C ALA A 109 4.25 -5.96 2.37
N GLU A 110 3.04 -6.38 2.75
CA GLU A 110 1.82 -5.90 2.11
C GLU A 110 1.39 -4.61 2.80
N LEU A 111 1.31 -3.51 2.03
CA LEU A 111 0.66 -2.28 2.43
C LEU A 111 -0.82 -2.34 2.07
N GLY A 112 -1.69 -2.14 3.07
CA GLY A 112 -3.13 -2.12 2.87
C GLY A 112 -3.81 -0.96 3.60
N ARG A 113 -5.05 -0.70 3.21
CA ARG A 113 -5.97 0.24 3.87
C ARG A 113 -5.36 1.63 4.14
N PHE A 114 -4.51 2.10 3.22
CA PHE A 114 -3.93 3.44 3.32
C PHE A 114 -5.01 4.48 3.04
N CYS A 115 -5.29 5.34 4.01
CA CYS A 115 -6.20 6.45 3.84
C CYS A 115 -5.76 7.70 4.63
N SER A 116 -6.19 8.86 4.15
CA SER A 116 -6.05 10.14 4.82
C SER A 116 -7.43 10.75 5.03
N HIS A 117 -7.62 11.41 6.17
CA HIS A 117 -8.85 12.08 6.52
C HIS A 117 -9.19 13.13 5.44
N PRO A 118 -10.44 13.16 4.92
CA PRO A 118 -10.80 14.03 3.79
C PRO A 118 -10.59 15.52 4.05
N ASP A 119 -10.76 15.95 5.30
CA ASP A 119 -10.57 17.34 5.73
C ASP A 119 -9.10 17.72 6.00
N TRP A 120 -8.16 16.76 5.96
CA TRP A 120 -6.71 16.98 6.17
C TRP A 120 -5.92 16.60 4.92
N GLN A 121 -5.76 17.55 4.00
CA GLN A 121 -5.11 17.33 2.70
C GLN A 121 -3.66 17.83 2.62
N GLU A 122 -3.02 17.98 3.78
CA GLU A 122 -1.67 18.53 3.86
C GLU A 122 -0.61 17.54 3.34
N PRO A 123 0.35 17.98 2.49
CA PRO A 123 1.38 17.11 1.94
C PRO A 123 2.26 16.42 3.00
N ASP A 124 2.41 17.05 4.17
CA ASP A 124 3.23 16.54 5.26
C ASP A 124 2.67 15.24 5.87
N ILE A 125 1.37 14.98 5.76
CA ILE A 125 0.73 13.73 6.23
C ILE A 125 1.24 12.54 5.42
N LEU A 126 1.29 12.68 4.09
CA LEU A 126 1.87 11.63 3.25
C LEU A 126 3.36 11.49 3.51
N ARG A 127 4.09 12.60 3.67
CA ARG A 127 5.53 12.59 3.95
C ARG A 127 5.83 11.80 5.23
N ILE A 128 5.13 12.06 6.33
CA ILE A 128 5.36 11.34 7.59
C ILE A 128 4.93 9.87 7.50
N ALA A 129 3.84 9.55 6.80
CA ALA A 129 3.40 8.17 6.57
C ALA A 129 4.47 7.36 5.80
N TRP A 130 5.02 7.93 4.72
CA TRP A 130 6.12 7.32 3.97
C TRP A 130 7.42 7.22 4.80
N GLY A 131 7.70 8.19 5.68
CA GLY A 131 8.82 8.12 6.62
C GLY A 131 8.68 6.95 7.60
N ALA A 132 7.51 6.81 8.23
CA ALA A 132 7.23 5.69 9.13
C ALA A 132 7.33 4.33 8.41
N MET A 133 6.80 4.23 7.18
CA MET A 133 6.91 3.02 6.37
C MET A 133 8.37 2.73 5.97
N THR A 134 9.18 3.76 5.71
CA THR A 134 10.62 3.59 5.42
C THR A 134 11.36 3.02 6.63
N GLY A 135 11.09 3.54 7.83
CA GLY A 135 11.66 3.00 9.06
C GLY A 135 11.27 1.55 9.29
N PHE A 136 10.01 1.19 9.05
CA PHE A 136 9.55 -0.20 9.11
C PHE A 136 10.26 -1.10 8.09
N VAL A 137 10.37 -0.66 6.83
CA VAL A 137 11.02 -1.43 5.75
C VAL A 137 12.48 -1.70 6.07
N ASP A 138 13.23 -0.65 6.47
CA ASP A 138 14.64 -0.77 6.81
C ASP A 138 14.81 -1.64 8.07
N GLY A 139 14.02 -1.39 9.14
CA GLY A 139 14.12 -2.12 10.41
C GLY A 139 13.74 -3.61 10.31
N GLN A 140 12.81 -3.96 9.41
CA GLN A 140 12.40 -5.35 9.17
C GLN A 140 13.21 -6.04 8.06
N GLY A 141 14.09 -5.32 7.36
CA GLY A 141 14.83 -5.85 6.22
C GLY A 141 13.93 -6.28 5.07
N VAL A 142 12.83 -5.54 4.85
CA VAL A 142 11.90 -5.80 3.74
C VAL A 142 12.60 -5.52 2.41
N ARG A 143 12.47 -6.45 1.47
CA ARG A 143 13.07 -6.38 0.13
C ARG A 143 12.05 -6.06 -0.95
N MET A 144 10.76 -6.27 -0.70
CA MET A 144 9.68 -5.83 -1.58
C MET A 144 8.45 -5.37 -0.79
N LEU A 145 7.95 -4.18 -1.14
CA LEU A 145 6.62 -3.73 -0.74
C LEU A 145 5.63 -4.13 -1.85
N PHE A 146 4.44 -4.56 -1.46
CA PHE A 146 3.36 -4.79 -2.42
C PHE A 146 1.99 -4.43 -1.85
N GLY A 147 0.96 -4.42 -2.69
CA GLY A 147 -0.42 -4.25 -2.27
C GLY A 147 -1.34 -3.99 -3.45
N CYS A 148 -2.54 -3.48 -3.17
CA CYS A 148 -3.50 -3.08 -4.19
C CYS A 148 -3.61 -1.56 -4.25
N SER A 149 -3.39 -0.98 -5.43
CA SER A 149 -3.63 0.44 -5.67
C SER A 149 -4.94 0.64 -6.43
N SER A 150 -5.85 1.42 -5.86
CA SER A 150 -7.23 1.53 -6.32
C SER A 150 -7.53 2.84 -7.03
N PHE A 151 -8.24 2.73 -8.15
CA PHE A 151 -8.98 3.78 -8.85
C PHE A 151 -10.42 3.79 -8.36
N ALA A 152 -11.05 4.97 -8.32
CA ALA A 152 -12.40 5.11 -7.80
C ALA A 152 -13.46 4.60 -8.80
N GLY A 153 -14.49 3.90 -8.31
CA GLY A 153 -15.54 3.32 -9.15
C GLY A 153 -15.10 2.04 -9.86
N THR A 154 -16.07 1.35 -10.47
CA THR A 154 -15.87 0.06 -11.14
C THR A 154 -15.83 0.15 -12.66
N ALA A 155 -15.97 1.37 -13.23
CA ALA A 155 -15.96 1.59 -14.67
C ALA A 155 -14.54 1.87 -15.16
N ALA A 156 -14.08 1.13 -16.17
CA ALA A 156 -12.74 1.30 -16.74
C ALA A 156 -12.61 2.51 -17.68
N ALA A 157 -13.72 2.91 -18.31
CA ALA A 157 -13.73 3.94 -19.35
C ALA A 157 -13.04 5.27 -18.94
N PRO A 158 -13.25 5.81 -17.72
CA PRO A 158 -12.57 7.04 -17.29
C PRO A 158 -11.05 6.91 -17.13
N TYR A 159 -10.51 5.67 -17.05
CA TYR A 159 -9.12 5.40 -16.73
C TYR A 159 -8.33 4.78 -17.88
N GLN A 160 -8.89 4.76 -19.09
CA GLN A 160 -8.22 4.13 -20.25
C GLN A 160 -6.83 4.71 -20.53
N ASP A 161 -6.66 6.03 -20.41
CA ASP A 161 -5.36 6.68 -20.65
C ASP A 161 -4.35 6.32 -19.56
N ALA A 162 -4.80 6.24 -18.30
CA ALA A 162 -3.97 5.76 -17.18
C ALA A 162 -3.54 4.32 -17.41
N PHE A 163 -4.47 3.44 -17.79
CA PHE A 163 -4.17 2.04 -18.05
C PHE A 163 -3.23 1.83 -19.22
N GLU A 164 -3.37 2.63 -20.29
CA GLU A 164 -2.41 2.60 -21.39
C GLU A 164 -1.03 3.08 -20.96
N LEU A 165 -0.93 4.14 -20.16
CA LEU A 165 0.35 4.60 -19.60
C LEU A 165 1.00 3.53 -18.72
N LEU A 166 0.22 2.84 -17.88
CA LEU A 166 0.68 1.72 -17.06
C LEU A 166 1.18 0.56 -17.93
N ARG A 167 0.43 0.19 -18.97
CA ARG A 167 0.80 -0.85 -19.95
C ARG A 167 2.14 -0.53 -20.62
N GLN A 168 2.35 0.72 -21.02
CA GLN A 168 3.55 1.13 -21.76
C GLN A 168 4.82 1.16 -20.90
N ARG A 169 4.70 1.48 -19.59
CA ARG A 169 5.86 1.88 -18.78
C ARG A 169 6.04 1.17 -17.45
N HIS A 170 5.00 0.51 -16.95
CA HIS A 170 4.94 0.11 -15.54
C HIS A 170 4.46 -1.32 -15.32
N LEU A 171 4.34 -2.15 -16.37
CA LEU A 171 4.01 -3.57 -16.16
C LEU A 171 5.10 -4.29 -15.37
N ALA A 172 4.65 -5.20 -14.52
CA ALA A 172 5.52 -6.08 -13.74
C ALA A 172 6.54 -6.80 -14.63
N PRO A 173 7.79 -6.98 -14.15
CA PRO A 173 8.75 -7.91 -14.73
C PRO A 173 8.12 -9.28 -14.91
N GLY A 174 8.48 -9.99 -15.99
CA GLY A 174 7.85 -11.27 -16.36
C GLY A 174 7.85 -12.29 -15.22
N GLN A 175 8.95 -12.42 -14.47
CA GLN A 175 9.04 -13.35 -13.35
C GLN A 175 8.17 -12.98 -12.14
N TRP A 176 7.81 -11.70 -11.98
CA TRP A 176 7.04 -11.20 -10.84
C TRP A 176 5.59 -10.87 -11.17
N ARG A 177 5.15 -11.12 -12.41
CA ARG A 177 3.83 -10.68 -12.88
C ARG A 177 2.71 -11.50 -12.23
N PRO A 178 1.84 -10.89 -11.41
CA PRO A 178 0.68 -11.58 -10.85
C PRO A 178 -0.25 -12.04 -11.97
N LYS A 179 -0.82 -13.25 -11.82
CA LYS A 179 -1.81 -13.77 -12.76
C LYS A 179 -3.23 -13.44 -12.31
N VAL A 180 -4.17 -13.52 -13.24
CA VAL A 180 -5.59 -13.31 -12.99
C VAL A 180 -6.13 -14.44 -12.10
N LYS A 181 -6.77 -14.07 -10.98
CA LYS A 181 -7.51 -14.98 -10.09
C LYS A 181 -8.93 -14.50 -9.81
N ALA A 182 -9.13 -13.19 -9.69
CA ALA A 182 -10.45 -12.60 -9.50
C ALA A 182 -11.39 -12.93 -10.66
N PRO A 183 -12.71 -13.08 -10.39
CA PRO A 183 -13.69 -13.44 -11.42
C PRO A 183 -13.96 -12.32 -12.43
N GLU A 184 -13.76 -11.05 -12.03
CA GLU A 184 -14.04 -9.88 -12.86
C GLU A 184 -12.79 -8.98 -12.93
N VAL A 185 -12.28 -8.78 -14.14
CA VAL A 185 -11.06 -8.01 -14.40
C VAL A 185 -11.15 -7.18 -15.68
N VAL A 186 -10.40 -6.08 -15.72
CA VAL A 186 -10.12 -5.26 -16.89
C VAL A 186 -8.71 -5.61 -17.38
N ARG A 187 -8.63 -6.33 -18.50
CA ARG A 187 -7.36 -6.77 -19.13
C ARG A 187 -6.76 -5.66 -20.00
N PHE A 188 -6.36 -4.56 -19.36
CA PHE A 188 -5.89 -3.40 -20.11
C PHE A 188 -4.59 -3.63 -20.88
N ALA A 189 -3.76 -4.61 -20.50
CA ALA A 189 -2.56 -4.94 -21.26
C ALA A 189 -2.84 -5.62 -22.61
N GLU A 190 -4.03 -6.19 -22.78
CA GLU A 190 -4.50 -6.86 -24.00
C GLU A 190 -5.29 -5.90 -24.91
N ALA A 191 -5.57 -4.67 -24.45
CA ALA A 191 -6.30 -3.69 -25.22
C ALA A 191 -5.47 -3.19 -26.44
N PRO A 192 -6.13 -2.78 -27.54
CA PRO A 192 -5.45 -2.17 -28.67
C PRO A 192 -4.61 -0.98 -28.23
N ALA A 193 -3.35 -0.95 -28.69
CA ALA A 193 -2.44 0.14 -28.37
C ALA A 193 -3.00 1.48 -28.86
N ARG A 194 -2.81 2.52 -28.05
CA ARG A 194 -3.24 3.88 -28.37
C ARG A 194 -2.21 4.90 -27.94
N SER A 195 -2.16 6.04 -28.64
CA SER A 195 -1.37 7.16 -28.19
C SER A 195 -2.01 7.81 -26.96
N VAL A 196 -1.19 8.18 -25.98
CA VAL A 196 -1.61 8.88 -24.77
C VAL A 196 -0.65 10.01 -24.47
N GLU A 197 -1.19 11.15 -24.05
CA GLU A 197 -0.40 12.24 -23.50
C GLU A 197 -0.04 11.87 -22.05
N ALA A 198 1.26 11.71 -21.78
CA ALA A 198 1.71 11.09 -20.54
C ALA A 198 1.35 11.92 -19.30
N LYS A 199 1.31 13.25 -19.40
CA LYS A 199 1.02 14.13 -18.25
C LYS A 199 -0.44 14.02 -17.83
N SER A 200 -1.39 14.06 -18.77
CA SER A 200 -2.82 13.90 -18.50
C SER A 200 -3.14 12.49 -17.97
N ALA A 201 -2.56 11.44 -18.58
CA ALA A 201 -2.71 10.07 -18.10
C ALA A 201 -2.17 9.89 -16.67
N MET A 202 -1.03 10.51 -16.35
CA MET A 202 -0.47 10.48 -15.01
C MET A 202 -1.39 11.14 -13.97
N GLN A 203 -2.13 12.20 -14.33
CA GLN A 203 -3.08 12.85 -13.40
C GLN A 203 -4.23 11.94 -12.99
N MET A 204 -4.61 10.98 -13.85
CA MET A 204 -5.64 9.98 -13.58
C MET A 204 -5.16 8.84 -12.68
N ILE A 205 -3.84 8.63 -12.56
CA ILE A 205 -3.28 7.59 -11.68
C ILE A 205 -3.43 8.03 -10.21
N PRO A 206 -3.94 7.18 -9.30
CA PRO A 206 -4.08 7.49 -7.88
C PRO A 206 -2.79 8.02 -7.26
N PRO A 207 -2.84 9.04 -6.37
CA PRO A 207 -1.64 9.67 -5.80
C PRO A 207 -0.65 8.68 -5.19
N LEU A 208 -1.14 7.70 -4.43
CA LEU A 208 -0.31 6.68 -3.81
C LEU A 208 0.41 5.81 -4.85
N LEU A 209 -0.30 5.38 -5.90
CA LEU A 209 0.27 4.62 -7.00
C LEU A 209 1.35 5.44 -7.72
N ARG A 210 1.12 6.73 -7.99
CA ARG A 210 2.14 7.59 -8.59
C ARG A 210 3.44 7.61 -7.79
N THR A 211 3.35 7.62 -6.45
CA THR A 211 4.54 7.54 -5.59
C THR A 211 5.28 6.23 -5.79
N TYR A 212 4.58 5.09 -5.83
CA TYR A 212 5.19 3.79 -6.15
C TYR A 212 5.90 3.82 -7.51
N LEU A 213 5.22 4.26 -8.57
CA LEU A 213 5.79 4.32 -9.92
C LEU A 213 7.03 5.21 -9.99
N GLY A 214 7.02 6.35 -9.30
CA GLY A 214 8.17 7.25 -9.19
C GLY A 214 9.37 6.68 -8.42
N MET A 215 9.18 5.57 -7.71
CA MET A 215 10.22 4.81 -7.02
C MET A 215 10.65 3.55 -7.80
N GLY A 216 10.18 3.36 -9.03
CA GLY A 216 10.45 2.15 -9.81
C GLY A 216 9.45 1.02 -9.56
N GLY A 217 8.31 1.33 -8.93
CA GLY A 217 7.22 0.39 -8.75
C GLY A 217 6.55 0.02 -10.08
N TRP A 218 5.91 -1.13 -10.07
CA TRP A 218 5.27 -1.74 -11.22
C TRP A 218 3.88 -2.29 -10.85
N VAL A 219 3.07 -2.61 -11.85
CA VAL A 219 1.69 -3.07 -11.70
C VAL A 219 1.40 -4.38 -12.42
N SER A 220 0.32 -5.07 -12.04
CA SER A 220 -0.26 -6.17 -12.82
C SER A 220 -0.67 -5.71 -14.23
N ASP A 221 -0.89 -6.66 -15.13
CA ASP A 221 -1.36 -6.43 -16.50
C ASP A 221 -2.90 -6.30 -16.63
N HIS A 222 -3.59 -6.38 -15.50
CA HIS A 222 -5.02 -6.25 -15.37
C HIS A 222 -5.39 -5.50 -14.09
N ALA A 223 -6.56 -4.86 -14.11
CA ALA A 223 -7.20 -4.32 -12.92
C ALA A 223 -8.33 -5.25 -12.49
N VAL A 224 -8.50 -5.48 -11.19
CA VAL A 224 -9.60 -6.24 -10.60
C VAL A 224 -10.76 -5.30 -10.34
N VAL A 225 -11.98 -5.76 -10.67
CA VAL A 225 -13.21 -5.03 -10.33
C VAL A 225 -13.66 -5.43 -8.93
N ASP A 226 -13.54 -4.50 -7.99
CA ASP A 226 -14.00 -4.68 -6.60
C ASP A 226 -15.30 -3.90 -6.40
N ARG A 227 -16.42 -4.62 -6.49
CA ARG A 227 -17.77 -4.05 -6.32
C ARG A 227 -18.08 -3.71 -4.86
N GLN A 228 -17.44 -4.38 -3.91
CA GLN A 228 -17.66 -4.13 -2.48
C GLN A 228 -17.06 -2.78 -2.08
N MET A 229 -15.84 -2.50 -2.55
CA MET A 229 -15.16 -1.25 -2.29
C MET A 229 -15.50 -0.15 -3.31
N ASN A 230 -16.26 -0.49 -4.36
CA ASN A 230 -16.52 0.38 -5.51
C ASN A 230 -15.22 0.93 -6.12
N THR A 231 -14.30 0.02 -6.48
CA THR A 231 -12.99 0.37 -7.06
C THR A 231 -12.59 -0.55 -8.21
N LEU A 232 -11.67 -0.05 -9.03
CA LEU A 232 -10.79 -0.88 -9.85
C LEU A 232 -9.43 -0.88 -9.17
N HIS A 233 -8.83 -2.03 -8.89
CA HIS A 233 -7.48 -2.04 -8.31
C HIS A 233 -6.50 -2.83 -9.16
N VAL A 234 -5.26 -2.33 -9.22
CA VAL A 234 -4.12 -3.06 -9.79
C VAL A 234 -3.26 -3.57 -8.66
N PHE A 235 -2.63 -4.73 -8.85
CA PHE A 235 -1.55 -5.15 -7.97
C PHE A 235 -0.41 -4.16 -8.18
N THR A 236 0.23 -3.73 -7.11
CA THR A 236 1.40 -2.84 -7.15
C THR A 236 2.53 -3.51 -6.41
N GLY A 237 3.69 -3.61 -7.05
CA GLY A 237 4.93 -4.13 -6.46
C GLY A 237 6.04 -3.09 -6.51
N LEU A 238 6.90 -3.08 -5.50
CA LEU A 238 8.08 -2.24 -5.41
C LEU A 238 9.22 -3.00 -4.76
N GLU A 239 10.24 -3.31 -5.55
CA GLU A 239 11.49 -3.87 -5.05
C GLU A 239 12.32 -2.76 -4.39
N ILE A 240 12.61 -2.92 -3.09
CA ILE A 240 13.34 -1.90 -2.31
C ILE A 240 14.73 -1.65 -2.89
N GLY A 241 15.37 -2.71 -3.42
CA GLY A 241 16.66 -2.60 -4.11
C GLY A 241 16.61 -1.70 -5.35
N ALA A 242 15.49 -1.70 -6.08
CA ALA A 242 15.31 -0.96 -7.33
C ALA A 242 14.98 0.52 -7.13
N ILE A 243 14.67 0.95 -5.89
CA ILE A 243 14.40 2.36 -5.60
C ILE A 243 15.65 3.19 -5.91
N PRO A 244 15.56 4.29 -6.69
CA PRO A 244 16.70 5.16 -6.96
C PRO A 244 17.34 5.68 -5.66
N GLU A 245 18.67 5.68 -5.59
CA GLU A 245 19.39 6.08 -4.37
C GLU A 245 19.05 7.50 -3.88
N SER A 246 18.79 8.42 -4.80
CA SER A 246 18.32 9.77 -4.46
C SER A 246 16.96 9.74 -3.73
N ARG A 247 16.05 8.84 -4.13
CA ARG A 247 14.75 8.65 -3.47
C ARG A 247 14.92 7.97 -2.12
N LYS A 248 15.76 6.93 -2.00
CA LYS A 248 16.07 6.28 -0.72
C LYS A 248 16.59 7.29 0.30
N ARG A 249 17.55 8.14 -0.08
CA ARG A 249 18.09 9.20 0.80
C ARG A 249 17.01 10.17 1.28
N LEU A 250 16.13 10.62 0.38
CA LEU A 250 15.03 11.53 0.75
C LEU A 250 14.06 10.87 1.73
N LEU A 251 13.70 9.61 1.52
CA LEU A 251 12.80 8.86 2.40
C LEU A 251 13.42 8.63 3.78
N ARG A 252 14.69 8.21 3.83
CA ARG A 252 15.43 7.99 5.08
C ARG A 252 15.67 9.28 5.87
N ALA A 253 15.89 10.40 5.18
CA ALA A 253 15.96 11.73 5.81
C ALA A 253 14.62 12.16 6.44
N VAL A 254 13.49 11.62 5.96
CA VAL A 254 12.21 11.80 6.63
C VAL A 254 12.10 10.89 7.85
N ALA A 255 12.49 9.62 7.72
CA ALA A 255 12.46 8.62 8.78
C ALA A 255 13.45 8.89 9.94
N GLY A 256 14.48 9.71 9.71
CA GLY A 256 15.57 9.88 10.67
C GLY A 256 16.58 8.72 10.64
N THR A 257 16.59 7.93 9.57
CA THR A 257 17.45 6.75 9.36
C THR A 257 18.53 6.98 8.29
N ALA A 258 18.83 8.25 7.98
CA ALA A 258 19.77 8.67 6.96
C ALA A 258 21.24 8.45 7.37
#